data_AF-A0A3C0KHD9-F1
#
_entry.id   AF-A0A3C0KHD9-F1
#
_cell.length_a   1.000
_cell.length_b   1.000
_cell.length_c   1.000
_cell.angle_alpha   90.00
_cell.angle_beta   90.00
_cell.angle_gamma   90.00
#
_symmetry.space_group_name_H-M   'P 1'
#
loop_
_entity.id
_entity.type
_entity.pdbx_description
1 polymer ?
#
loop_
_entity_poly.entity_id
_entity_poly.type
_entity_poly.pdbx_seq_one_letter_code
_entity_poly.pdbx_strand_id
1 'polypeptide(L)'
;MAWPVLVFDIESIPDVAGMRRLRDDPADWRDEQVYQAWLAGRQSEGKGDFAPLHLQRVLVISCVFRNAEGLRVHSLVDRDGRSEGKVIQTFFHIIEKHTPQLVSWNGGGFDLPVLHYRGLCHGVEASKYWDMGEDDREFKWNHYIGRYHLRHLDLMDLLALYSPKNNAPLDALAKLCGFPGKLGMDGSQVYAQYLQGGLEDIRRYCETDVLNTYLMYCRFQKMRGGFTEAEYAQEIDFVRATLGDLAHSEPHWDEYLKAWR
;
A
#
# COMPACT_ATOMS: atom_id res chain seq x y z
N MET A 1 16.10 8.77 13.82
CA MET A 1 15.00 8.14 13.06
C MET A 1 15.06 6.64 13.22
N ALA A 2 13.92 5.95 13.22
CA ALA A 2 13.93 4.51 12.99
C ALA A 2 14.38 4.27 11.55
N TRP A 3 15.33 3.36 11.36
CA TRP A 3 16.00 3.14 10.08
C TRP A 3 16.32 1.66 9.94
N PRO A 4 16.10 1.01 8.78
CA PRO A 4 15.53 1.58 7.54
C PRO A 4 14.02 1.83 7.61
N VAL A 5 13.48 2.60 6.66
CA VAL A 5 12.04 2.85 6.50
C VAL A 5 11.54 2.15 5.24
N LEU A 6 10.41 1.46 5.35
CA LEU A 6 9.68 0.87 4.23
C LEU A 6 8.26 1.45 4.23
N VAL A 7 8.00 2.35 3.29
CA VAL A 7 6.65 2.82 2.99
C VAL A 7 6.03 1.89 1.98
N PHE A 8 4.75 1.55 2.14
CA PHE A 8 4.06 0.67 1.20
C PHE A 8 2.59 1.07 1.01
N ASP A 9 2.05 0.62 -0.13
CA ASP A 9 0.66 0.72 -0.54
C ASP A 9 0.34 -0.48 -1.46
N ILE A 10 -0.91 -0.94 -1.48
CA ILE A 10 -1.36 -2.04 -2.36
C ILE A 10 -2.48 -1.61 -3.29
N GLU A 11 -2.51 -2.22 -4.46
CA GLU A 11 -3.69 -2.22 -5.31
C GLU A 11 -4.24 -3.64 -5.43
N SER A 12 -5.57 -3.76 -5.27
CA SER A 12 -6.28 -5.03 -5.29
C SER A 12 -7.45 -5.03 -6.25
N ILE A 13 -7.84 -6.22 -6.67
CA ILE A 13 -9.02 -6.48 -7.50
C ILE A 13 -9.95 -7.46 -6.77
N PRO A 14 -11.23 -7.54 -7.12
CA PRO A 14 -12.13 -8.56 -6.58
C PRO A 14 -11.58 -9.98 -6.79
N ASP A 15 -11.57 -10.80 -5.73
CA ASP A 15 -11.19 -12.21 -5.80
C ASP A 15 -12.35 -13.07 -6.33
N VAL A 16 -12.56 -13.05 -7.64
CA VAL A 16 -13.63 -13.83 -8.29
C VAL A 16 -13.45 -15.33 -8.06
N ALA A 17 -12.21 -15.82 -7.99
CA ALA A 17 -11.92 -17.21 -7.67
C ALA A 17 -12.33 -17.56 -6.23
N GLY A 18 -12.08 -16.66 -5.28
CA GLY A 18 -12.58 -16.78 -3.91
C GLY A 18 -14.11 -16.75 -3.83
N MET A 19 -14.76 -15.86 -4.59
CA MET A 19 -16.23 -15.81 -4.68
C MET A 19 -16.82 -17.14 -5.13
N ARG A 20 -16.25 -17.78 -6.16
CA ARG A 20 -16.68 -19.11 -6.63
C ARG A 20 -16.56 -20.21 -5.58
N ARG A 21 -15.59 -20.12 -4.67
CA ARG A 21 -15.40 -21.12 -3.60
C ARG A 21 -16.41 -20.97 -2.48
N LEU A 22 -16.95 -19.77 -2.30
CA LEU A 22 -17.85 -19.42 -1.19
C LEU A 22 -19.32 -19.40 -1.59
N ARG A 23 -19.61 -19.49 -2.89
CA ARG A 23 -20.96 -19.46 -3.46
C ARG A 23 -21.19 -20.73 -4.26
N ASP A 24 -22.44 -21.18 -4.29
CA ASP A 24 -22.88 -22.29 -5.13
C ASP A 24 -23.24 -21.79 -6.55
N ASP A 25 -22.26 -21.13 -7.20
CA ASP A 25 -22.44 -20.63 -8.56
C ASP A 25 -22.24 -21.75 -9.59
N PRO A 26 -22.95 -21.74 -10.73
CA PRO A 26 -22.75 -22.71 -11.79
C PRO A 26 -21.29 -22.77 -12.29
N ALA A 27 -20.77 -23.99 -12.43
CA ALA A 27 -19.35 -24.22 -12.76
C ALA A 27 -18.94 -23.70 -14.15
N ASP A 28 -19.90 -23.51 -15.06
CA ASP A 28 -19.70 -23.02 -16.43
C ASP A 28 -19.77 -21.48 -16.56
N TRP A 29 -20.10 -20.77 -15.48
CA TRP A 29 -20.08 -19.31 -15.49
C TRP A 29 -18.69 -18.77 -15.74
N ARG A 30 -18.59 -17.70 -16.53
CA ARG A 30 -17.38 -16.89 -16.69
C ARG A 30 -17.19 -15.95 -15.49
N ASP A 31 -15.97 -15.46 -15.29
CA ASP A 31 -15.65 -14.60 -14.14
C ASP A 31 -16.53 -13.35 -14.07
N GLU A 32 -16.82 -12.76 -15.23
CA GLU A 32 -17.76 -11.63 -15.33
C GLU A 32 -19.16 -11.99 -14.79
N GLN A 33 -19.67 -13.19 -15.08
CA GLN A 33 -21.01 -13.60 -14.63
C GLN A 33 -21.04 -13.81 -13.11
N VAL A 34 -19.99 -14.39 -12.54
CA VAL A 34 -19.84 -14.54 -11.08
C VAL A 34 -19.79 -13.17 -10.42
N TYR A 35 -18.97 -12.26 -10.95
CA TYR A 35 -18.81 -10.93 -10.38
C TYR A 35 -20.11 -10.11 -10.45
N GLN A 36 -20.82 -10.12 -11.58
CA GLN A 36 -22.11 -9.43 -11.72
C GLN A 36 -23.19 -10.01 -10.80
N ALA A 37 -23.25 -11.33 -10.65
CA ALA A 37 -24.16 -11.97 -9.71
C ALA A 37 -23.79 -11.65 -8.24
N TRP A 38 -22.51 -11.43 -7.95
CA TRP A 38 -22.06 -10.95 -6.64
C TRP A 38 -22.47 -9.51 -6.37
N LEU A 39 -22.29 -8.61 -7.33
CA LEU A 39 -22.74 -7.23 -7.23
C LEU A 39 -24.26 -7.12 -7.05
N ALA A 40 -25.05 -7.85 -7.85
CA ALA A 40 -26.50 -7.86 -7.71
C ALA A 40 -26.96 -8.33 -6.33
N GLY A 41 -26.30 -9.34 -5.77
CA GLY A 41 -26.53 -9.80 -4.39
C GLY A 41 -26.27 -8.67 -3.38
N ARG A 42 -25.11 -8.02 -3.47
CA ARG A 42 -24.72 -6.90 -2.58
C ARG A 42 -25.73 -5.76 -2.64
N GLN A 43 -26.15 -5.37 -3.84
CA GLN A 43 -27.12 -4.28 -4.04
C GLN A 43 -28.47 -4.62 -3.41
N SER A 44 -28.95 -5.86 -3.54
CA SER A 44 -30.22 -6.28 -2.92
C SER A 44 -30.19 -6.23 -1.39
N GLU A 45 -29.01 -6.36 -0.79
CA GLU A 45 -28.75 -6.19 0.65
C GLU A 45 -28.45 -4.73 1.06
N GLY A 46 -28.51 -3.78 0.13
CA GLY A 46 -28.18 -2.37 0.38
C GLY A 46 -26.70 -2.12 0.67
N LYS A 47 -25.81 -3.02 0.23
CA LYS A 47 -24.35 -2.91 0.40
C LYS A 47 -23.71 -2.34 -0.86
N GLY A 48 -22.57 -1.66 -0.69
CA GLY A 48 -21.80 -1.13 -1.82
C GLY A 48 -20.97 -2.19 -2.57
N ASP A 49 -20.42 -1.78 -3.70
CA ASP A 49 -19.73 -2.64 -4.66
C ASP A 49 -18.30 -3.00 -4.26
N PHE A 50 -17.74 -2.30 -3.26
CA PHE A 50 -16.40 -2.59 -2.75
C PHE A 50 -16.36 -3.96 -2.08
N ALA A 51 -15.47 -4.83 -2.55
CA ALA A 51 -15.31 -6.18 -2.02
C ALA A 51 -14.82 -6.13 -0.55
N PRO A 52 -15.41 -6.94 0.35
CA PRO A 52 -14.87 -7.15 1.69
C PRO A 52 -13.39 -7.57 1.64
N LEU A 53 -12.62 -7.26 2.68
CA LEU A 53 -11.15 -7.47 2.69
C LEU A 53 -10.71 -8.90 2.36
N HIS A 54 -11.47 -9.92 2.79
CA HIS A 54 -11.18 -11.33 2.51
C HIS A 54 -11.51 -11.75 1.06
N LEU A 55 -12.25 -10.92 0.31
CA LEU A 55 -12.56 -11.08 -1.12
C LEU A 55 -11.75 -10.11 -1.99
N GLN A 56 -10.70 -9.52 -1.45
CA GLN A 56 -9.72 -8.75 -2.21
C GLN A 56 -8.59 -9.67 -2.65
N ARG A 57 -8.08 -9.46 -3.85
CA ARG A 57 -6.92 -10.16 -4.41
C ARG A 57 -5.83 -9.13 -4.72
N VAL A 58 -4.64 -9.31 -4.18
CA VAL A 58 -3.52 -8.37 -4.37
C VAL A 58 -3.03 -8.44 -5.80
N LEU A 59 -2.90 -7.28 -6.44
CA LEU A 59 -2.38 -7.13 -7.80
C LEU A 59 -0.98 -6.48 -7.80
N VAL A 60 -0.82 -5.41 -7.01
CA VAL A 60 0.42 -4.65 -6.87
C VAL A 60 0.69 -4.38 -5.40
N ILE A 61 1.97 -4.44 -5.00
CA ILE A 61 2.47 -3.85 -3.76
C ILE A 61 3.59 -2.89 -4.15
N SER A 62 3.38 -1.59 -4.00
CA SER A 62 4.42 -0.59 -4.26
C SER A 62 5.11 -0.18 -2.98
N CYS A 63 6.41 0.01 -3.04
CA CYS A 63 7.26 0.28 -1.90
C CYS A 63 8.20 1.46 -2.15
N VAL A 64 8.35 2.34 -1.17
CA VAL A 64 9.52 3.21 -1.04
C VAL A 64 10.39 2.66 0.08
N PHE A 65 11.59 2.19 -0.26
CA PHE A 65 12.58 1.76 0.71
C PHE A 65 13.67 2.81 0.85
N ARG A 66 13.78 3.40 2.03
CA ARG A 66 14.79 4.40 2.37
C ARG A 66 15.75 3.83 3.41
N ASN A 67 17.02 3.76 3.04
CA ASN A 67 18.11 3.32 3.91
C ASN A 67 19.36 4.19 3.71
N ALA A 68 20.49 3.87 4.34
CA ALA A 68 21.70 4.69 4.25
C ALA A 68 22.29 4.76 2.83
N GLU A 69 21.94 3.80 1.96
CA GLU A 69 22.40 3.71 0.57
C GLU A 69 21.60 4.62 -0.37
N GLY A 70 20.36 4.97 -0.01
CA GLY A 70 19.52 5.87 -0.80
C GLY A 70 18.03 5.59 -0.65
N LEU A 71 17.27 6.03 -1.65
CA LEU A 71 15.84 5.80 -1.81
C LEU A 71 15.60 4.93 -3.04
N ARG A 72 14.79 3.89 -2.89
CA ARG A 72 14.36 3.02 -3.97
C ARG A 72 12.84 2.98 -4.02
N VAL A 73 12.26 3.28 -5.17
CA VAL A 73 10.84 3.03 -5.46
C VAL A 73 10.75 1.74 -6.27
N HIS A 74 9.93 0.80 -5.84
CA HIS A 74 9.78 -0.48 -6.52
C HIS A 74 8.42 -1.12 -6.25
N SER A 75 7.83 -1.75 -7.27
CA SER A 75 6.59 -2.52 -7.13
C SER A 75 6.77 -4.01 -7.36
N LEU A 76 6.17 -4.80 -6.48
CA LEU A 76 5.94 -6.23 -6.64
C LEU A 76 4.59 -6.40 -7.35
N VAL A 77 4.58 -7.07 -8.50
CA VAL A 77 3.40 -7.12 -9.38
C VAL A 77 3.06 -8.57 -9.74
N ASP A 78 1.79 -8.93 -9.62
CA ASP A 78 1.28 -10.20 -10.15
C ASP A 78 0.94 -10.05 -11.64
N ARG A 79 1.89 -10.42 -12.49
CA ARG A 79 1.82 -10.23 -13.95
C ARG A 79 1.14 -11.37 -14.70
N ASP A 80 1.12 -12.57 -14.12
CA ASP A 80 0.63 -13.78 -14.77
C ASP A 80 -0.72 -14.26 -14.20
N GLY A 81 -1.26 -13.53 -13.21
CA GLY A 81 -2.49 -13.86 -12.53
C GLY A 81 -2.35 -15.05 -11.56
N ARG A 82 -1.12 -15.54 -11.34
CA ARG A 82 -0.81 -16.76 -10.59
C ARG A 82 0.29 -16.53 -9.55
N SER A 83 0.89 -15.35 -9.51
CA SER A 83 2.06 -15.03 -8.69
C SER A 83 1.72 -14.26 -7.41
N GLU A 84 0.45 -14.00 -7.11
CA GLU A 84 0.01 -13.28 -5.89
C GLU A 84 0.71 -13.79 -4.62
N GLY A 85 0.74 -15.10 -4.37
CA GLY A 85 1.41 -15.67 -3.20
C GLY A 85 2.91 -15.32 -3.14
N LYS A 86 3.61 -15.33 -4.29
CA LYS A 86 5.03 -14.94 -4.39
C LYS A 86 5.22 -13.44 -4.16
N VAL A 87 4.31 -12.60 -4.66
CA VAL A 87 4.31 -11.15 -4.44
C VAL A 87 4.22 -10.86 -2.94
N ILE A 88 3.24 -11.45 -2.26
CA ILE A 88 3.04 -11.27 -0.81
C ILE A 88 4.22 -11.83 -0.02
N GLN A 89 4.71 -13.03 -0.36
CA GLN A 89 5.89 -13.61 0.28
C GLN A 89 7.12 -12.71 0.15
N THR A 90 7.32 -12.10 -1.02
CA THR A 90 8.46 -11.20 -1.26
C THR A 90 8.36 -9.95 -0.39
N PHE A 91 7.16 -9.38 -0.21
CA PHE A 91 6.95 -8.26 0.71
C PHE A 91 7.36 -8.62 2.15
N PHE A 92 6.89 -9.75 2.68
CA PHE A 92 7.26 -10.18 4.03
C PHE A 92 8.74 -10.57 4.18
N HIS A 93 9.39 -11.09 3.12
CA HIS A 93 10.84 -11.30 3.12
C HIS A 93 11.64 -9.99 3.25
N ILE A 94 11.14 -8.87 2.72
CA ILE A 94 11.79 -7.56 2.94
C ILE A 94 11.74 -7.20 4.42
N ILE A 95 10.60 -7.44 5.08
CA ILE A 95 10.43 -7.21 6.53
C ILE A 95 11.36 -8.13 7.33
N GLU A 96 11.39 -9.42 7.03
CA GLU A 96 12.27 -10.40 7.67
C GLU A 96 13.74 -9.98 7.57
N LYS A 97 14.18 -9.60 6.37
CA LYS A 97 15.59 -9.27 6.10
C LYS A 97 16.04 -7.95 6.72
N HIS A 98 15.18 -6.93 6.70
CA HIS A 98 15.58 -5.56 7.01
C HIS A 98 15.00 -5.03 8.32
N THR A 99 13.97 -5.68 8.86
CA THR A 99 13.22 -5.24 10.05
C THR A 99 12.94 -3.71 10.03
N PRO A 100 12.40 -3.16 8.92
CA PRO A 100 12.23 -1.72 8.78
C PRO A 100 11.13 -1.19 9.70
N GLN A 101 11.10 0.13 9.91
CA GLN A 101 9.84 0.78 10.27
C GLN A 101 8.91 0.73 9.05
N LEU A 102 7.74 0.10 9.20
CA LEU A 102 6.68 0.16 8.20
C LEU A 102 5.95 1.49 8.31
N VAL A 103 5.65 2.11 7.18
CA VAL A 103 4.83 3.32 7.11
C VAL A 103 3.78 3.15 6.02
N SER A 104 2.56 3.60 6.29
CA SER A 104 1.44 3.51 5.34
C SER A 104 0.46 4.65 5.55
N TRP A 105 -0.46 4.84 4.60
CA TRP A 105 -1.66 5.65 4.77
C TRP A 105 -2.89 4.74 4.73
N ASN A 106 -3.55 4.49 5.87
CA ASN A 106 -4.64 3.52 5.99
C ASN A 106 -4.22 2.03 5.83
N GLY A 107 -2.93 1.72 5.95
CA GLY A 107 -2.44 0.35 5.84
C GLY A 107 -2.96 -0.61 6.92
N GLY A 108 -3.32 -0.10 8.11
CA GLY A 108 -3.97 -0.91 9.14
C GLY A 108 -5.46 -1.16 8.87
N GLY A 109 -6.10 -0.25 8.14
CA GLY A 109 -7.52 -0.34 7.79
C GLY A 109 -7.80 -1.16 6.53
N PHE A 110 -6.82 -1.32 5.64
CA PHE A 110 -6.99 -1.99 4.36
C PHE A 110 -5.82 -2.92 4.00
N ASP A 111 -4.63 -2.38 3.77
CA ASP A 111 -3.52 -3.09 3.11
C ASP A 111 -3.04 -4.32 3.87
N LEU A 112 -2.66 -4.16 5.14
CA LEU A 112 -2.17 -5.25 5.97
C LEU A 112 -3.25 -6.32 6.19
N PRO A 113 -4.51 -5.99 6.56
CA PRO A 113 -5.58 -6.99 6.60
C PRO A 113 -5.73 -7.81 5.32
N VAL A 114 -5.69 -7.16 4.13
CA VAL A 114 -5.75 -7.87 2.85
C VAL A 114 -4.53 -8.78 2.68
N LEU A 115 -3.32 -8.29 2.96
CA LEU A 115 -2.10 -9.08 2.91
C LEU A 115 -2.13 -10.26 3.90
N HIS A 116 -2.77 -10.13 5.06
CA HIS A 116 -2.94 -11.22 6.03
C HIS A 116 -3.85 -12.31 5.48
N TYR A 117 -5.05 -11.94 5.01
CA TYR A 117 -6.00 -12.93 4.48
C TYR A 117 -5.43 -13.64 3.25
N ARG A 118 -4.79 -12.89 2.35
CA ARG A 118 -4.18 -13.48 1.15
C ARG A 118 -2.92 -14.26 1.46
N GLY A 119 -2.13 -13.83 2.45
CA GLY A 119 -1.02 -14.62 2.97
C GLY A 119 -1.48 -15.98 3.50
N LEU A 120 -2.57 -16.02 4.28
CA LEU A 120 -3.17 -17.27 4.76
C LEU A 120 -3.62 -18.17 3.60
N CYS A 121 -4.28 -17.61 2.58
CA CYS A 121 -4.72 -18.38 1.41
C CYS A 121 -3.57 -19.00 0.59
N HIS A 122 -2.39 -18.37 0.61
CA HIS A 122 -1.22 -18.79 -0.16
C HIS A 122 -0.15 -19.51 0.67
N GLY A 123 -0.35 -19.69 1.99
CA GLY A 123 0.62 -20.32 2.87
C GLY A 123 1.91 -19.51 3.04
N VAL A 124 1.79 -18.17 3.05
CA VAL A 124 2.91 -17.25 3.21
C VAL A 124 3.49 -17.32 4.62
N GLU A 125 4.82 -17.30 4.71
CA GLU A 125 5.56 -17.21 5.96
C GLU A 125 5.97 -15.75 6.23
N ALA A 126 5.74 -15.29 7.47
CA ALA A 126 6.03 -13.93 7.91
C ALA A 126 6.42 -13.88 9.40
N SER A 127 7.34 -14.75 9.82
CA SER A 127 7.74 -14.95 11.23
C SER A 127 8.07 -13.64 11.95
N LYS A 128 9.01 -12.84 11.44
CA LYS A 128 9.42 -11.59 12.10
C LYS A 128 8.32 -10.54 12.13
N TYR A 129 7.40 -10.57 11.16
CA TYR A 129 6.25 -9.68 11.14
C TYR A 129 5.26 -9.99 12.28
N TRP A 130 5.03 -11.28 12.53
CA TRP A 130 4.10 -11.77 13.55
C TRP A 130 4.70 -11.94 14.95
N ASP A 131 6.02 -11.82 15.11
CA ASP A 131 6.68 -11.86 16.42
C ASP A 131 6.18 -10.71 17.30
N MET A 132 5.52 -11.05 18.40
CA MET A 132 5.01 -10.11 19.41
C MET A 132 5.81 -10.23 20.72
N GLY A 133 7.02 -10.77 20.66
CA GLY A 133 7.90 -10.98 21.81
C GLY A 133 8.08 -12.43 22.22
N GLU A 134 7.51 -13.38 21.46
CA GLU A 134 7.69 -14.81 21.68
C GLU A 134 9.12 -15.26 21.34
N ASP A 135 9.64 -14.81 20.20
CA ASP A 135 10.99 -15.18 19.74
C ASP A 135 12.01 -14.08 20.08
N ASP A 136 11.70 -12.82 19.76
CA ASP A 136 12.54 -11.66 20.06
C ASP A 136 11.88 -10.75 21.11
N ARG A 137 12.40 -10.76 22.34
CA ARG A 137 11.85 -9.94 23.44
C ARG A 137 11.79 -8.45 23.14
N GLU A 138 12.58 -7.92 22.21
CA GLU A 138 12.49 -6.51 21.79
C GLU A 138 11.14 -6.19 21.12
N PHE A 139 10.49 -7.19 20.53
CA PHE A 139 9.19 -7.04 19.87
C PHE A 139 8.03 -6.95 20.86
N LYS A 140 8.22 -7.35 22.12
CA LYS A 140 7.18 -7.29 23.16
C LYS A 140 6.51 -5.92 23.33
N TRP A 141 7.26 -4.85 23.10
CA TRP A 141 6.79 -3.47 23.30
C TRP A 141 6.89 -2.61 22.04
N ASN A 142 7.24 -3.22 20.90
CA ASN A 142 7.34 -2.54 19.62
C ASN A 142 7.36 -3.62 18.53
N HIS A 143 6.19 -4.07 18.07
CA HIS A 143 6.00 -5.07 17.02
C HIS A 143 5.06 -4.53 15.92
N TYR A 144 4.98 -5.20 14.77
CA TYR A 144 4.23 -4.69 13.61
C TYR A 144 2.70 -4.72 13.78
N ILE A 145 2.19 -5.57 14.68
CA ILE A 145 0.74 -5.69 14.96
C ILE A 145 0.26 -4.64 15.96
N GLY A 146 1.18 -4.07 16.75
CA GLY A 146 0.85 -3.21 17.88
C GLY A 146 0.48 -1.79 17.43
N ARG A 147 -0.83 -1.48 17.43
CA ARG A 147 -1.39 -0.19 16.96
C ARG A 147 -0.75 1.09 17.52
N TYR A 148 -0.37 1.11 18.78
CA TYR A 148 0.09 2.33 19.48
C TYR A 148 1.61 2.50 19.52
N HIS A 149 2.32 1.72 18.72
CA HIS A 149 3.77 1.76 18.60
C HIS A 149 4.14 2.27 17.22
N LEU A 150 5.43 2.49 16.98
CA LEU A 150 5.89 3.09 15.72
C LEU A 150 6.58 2.08 14.79
N ARG A 151 6.64 0.79 15.12
CA ARG A 151 7.21 -0.22 14.20
C ARG A 151 6.37 -0.35 12.93
N HIS A 152 5.05 -0.31 13.04
CA HIS A 152 4.15 0.08 11.95
C HIS A 152 3.52 1.42 12.29
N LEU A 153 3.79 2.42 11.47
CA LEU A 153 3.25 3.76 11.56
C LEU A 153 2.20 3.94 10.45
N ASP A 154 0.93 3.70 10.78
CA ASP A 154 -0.18 4.16 9.95
C ASP A 154 -0.40 5.67 10.20
N LEU A 155 0.02 6.49 9.23
CA LEU A 155 -0.05 7.94 9.36
C LEU A 155 -1.49 8.43 9.47
N MET A 156 -2.42 7.83 8.73
CA MET A 156 -3.82 8.26 8.76
C MET A 156 -4.43 7.98 10.13
N ASP A 157 -4.24 6.77 10.65
CA ASP A 157 -4.78 6.36 11.95
C ASP A 157 -4.18 7.19 13.10
N LEU A 158 -2.86 7.40 13.08
CA LEU A 158 -2.18 8.22 14.10
C LEU A 158 -2.63 9.69 14.08
N LEU A 159 -2.64 10.32 12.89
CA LEU A 159 -3.00 11.73 12.75
C LEU A 159 -4.48 11.98 13.06
N ALA A 160 -5.34 11.00 12.79
CA ALA A 160 -6.76 11.03 13.16
C ALA A 160 -7.01 10.79 14.66
N LEU A 161 -5.95 10.57 15.46
CA LEU A 161 -6.02 10.14 16.85
C LEU A 161 -6.87 8.88 17.02
N TYR A 162 -6.68 7.92 16.11
CA TYR A 162 -7.33 6.61 16.14
C TYR A 162 -8.85 6.64 16.00
N SER A 163 -9.39 7.79 15.54
CA SER A 163 -10.82 8.05 15.43
C SER A 163 -11.23 8.13 13.95
N PRO A 164 -11.87 7.09 13.38
CA PRO A 164 -12.13 6.97 11.95
C PRO A 164 -12.88 8.17 11.33
N LYS A 165 -13.76 8.83 12.09
CA LYS A 165 -14.47 10.04 11.64
C LYS A 165 -13.56 11.25 11.34
N ASN A 166 -12.31 11.21 11.81
CA ASN A 166 -11.31 12.27 11.60
C ASN A 166 -10.33 11.92 10.46
N ASN A 167 -10.50 10.76 9.81
CA ASN A 167 -9.61 10.34 8.74
C ASN A 167 -9.64 11.34 7.58
N ALA A 168 -8.47 11.64 7.04
CA ALA A 168 -8.30 12.48 5.86
C ALA A 168 -7.83 11.64 4.67
N PRO A 169 -8.28 11.93 3.44
CA PRO A 169 -7.75 11.26 2.25
C PRO A 169 -6.31 11.76 1.96
N LEU A 170 -5.43 10.83 1.60
CA LEU A 170 -4.02 11.11 1.28
C LEU A 170 -3.89 12.22 0.23
N ASP A 171 -4.65 12.12 -0.86
CA ASP A 171 -4.62 13.07 -1.97
C ASP A 171 -4.83 14.52 -1.52
N ALA A 172 -5.90 14.75 -0.75
CA ALA A 172 -6.24 16.09 -0.30
C ALA A 172 -5.18 16.66 0.63
N LEU A 173 -4.71 15.86 1.61
CA LEU A 173 -3.72 16.35 2.56
C LEU A 173 -2.35 16.54 1.92
N ALA A 174 -1.94 15.67 1.00
CA ALA A 174 -0.71 15.80 0.23
C ALA A 174 -0.71 17.12 -0.57
N LYS A 175 -1.79 17.41 -1.29
CA LYS A 175 -1.97 18.68 -2.03
C LYS A 175 -1.93 19.90 -1.12
N LEU A 176 -2.59 19.85 0.04
CA LEU A 176 -2.53 20.91 1.06
C LEU A 176 -1.12 21.13 1.60
N CYS A 177 -0.28 20.09 1.65
CA CYS A 177 1.12 20.18 2.05
C CYS A 177 2.08 20.63 0.91
N GLY A 178 1.54 20.90 -0.28
CA GLY A 178 2.31 21.28 -1.48
C GLY A 178 2.88 20.09 -2.28
N PHE A 179 2.52 18.86 -1.93
CA PHE A 179 2.94 17.67 -2.68
C PHE A 179 2.00 17.39 -3.86
N PRO A 180 2.40 16.58 -4.85
CA PRO A 180 1.61 16.33 -6.05
C PRO A 180 0.20 15.78 -5.81
N GLY A 181 0.06 14.86 -4.85
CA GLY A 181 -1.15 14.05 -4.71
C GLY A 181 -1.29 13.04 -5.85
N LYS A 182 -2.51 12.55 -6.07
CA LYS A 182 -2.85 11.52 -7.06
C LYS A 182 -2.78 12.08 -8.48
N LEU A 183 -2.17 11.31 -9.38
CA LEU A 183 -2.12 11.60 -10.81
C LEU A 183 -3.10 10.68 -11.56
N GLY A 184 -4.17 11.25 -12.11
CA GLY A 184 -5.00 10.66 -13.17
C GLY A 184 -5.94 9.50 -12.80
N MET A 185 -5.61 8.66 -11.81
CA MET A 185 -6.39 7.47 -11.45
C MET A 185 -6.96 7.56 -10.03
N ASP A 186 -8.15 6.98 -9.84
CA ASP A 186 -8.80 6.78 -8.54
C ASP A 186 -8.93 5.27 -8.27
N GLY A 187 -8.81 4.85 -7.01
CA GLY A 187 -8.87 3.43 -6.62
C GLY A 187 -10.15 2.71 -7.07
N SER A 188 -11.26 3.43 -7.24
CA SER A 188 -12.51 2.87 -7.79
C SER A 188 -12.39 2.38 -9.23
N GLN A 189 -11.39 2.85 -9.99
CA GLN A 189 -11.19 2.52 -11.40
C GLN A 189 -10.25 1.32 -11.61
N VAL A 190 -9.60 0.83 -10.56
CA VAL A 190 -8.54 -0.20 -10.64
C VAL A 190 -9.04 -1.48 -11.31
N TYR A 191 -10.22 -1.98 -10.94
CA TYR A 191 -10.75 -3.20 -11.55
C TYR A 191 -11.13 -3.00 -13.02
N ALA A 192 -11.75 -1.88 -13.37
CA ALA A 192 -12.08 -1.56 -14.76
C ALA A 192 -10.83 -1.40 -15.63
N GLN A 193 -9.78 -0.76 -15.10
CA GLN A 193 -8.48 -0.62 -15.76
C GLN A 193 -7.80 -1.97 -15.93
N TYR A 194 -7.87 -2.84 -14.93
CA TYR A 194 -7.31 -4.19 -14.98
C TYR A 194 -7.95 -5.02 -16.10
N LEU A 195 -9.28 -4.99 -16.21
CA LEU A 195 -10.01 -5.68 -17.29
C LEU A 195 -9.63 -5.17 -18.69
N GLN A 196 -9.17 -3.93 -18.80
CA GLN A 196 -8.67 -3.33 -20.05
C GLN A 196 -7.18 -3.61 -20.31
N GLY A 197 -6.51 -4.39 -19.45
CA GLY A 197 -5.09 -4.71 -19.57
C GLY A 197 -4.15 -3.62 -19.05
N GLY A 198 -4.66 -2.62 -18.32
CA GLY A 198 -3.91 -1.46 -17.84
C GLY A 198 -3.07 -1.71 -16.57
N LEU A 199 -2.46 -2.89 -16.43
CA LEU A 199 -1.67 -3.27 -15.25
C LEU A 199 -0.52 -2.30 -14.96
N GLU A 200 0.17 -1.82 -16.00
CA GLU A 200 1.27 -0.88 -15.82
C GLU A 200 0.81 0.48 -15.30
N ASP A 201 -0.38 0.93 -15.69
CA ASP A 201 -0.91 2.20 -15.19
C ASP A 201 -1.35 2.08 -13.72
N ILE A 202 -1.92 0.93 -13.34
CA ILE A 202 -2.23 0.62 -11.94
C ILE A 202 -0.94 0.59 -11.10
N ARG A 203 0.13 -0.04 -11.62
CA ARG A 203 1.44 -0.06 -10.96
C ARG A 203 1.97 1.35 -10.73
N ARG A 204 2.04 2.18 -11.77
CA ARG A 204 2.55 3.56 -11.70
C ARG A 204 1.74 4.41 -10.75
N TYR A 205 0.41 4.25 -10.77
CA TYR A 205 -0.48 4.93 -9.84
C TYR A 205 -0.16 4.55 -8.38
N CYS A 206 -0.03 3.26 -8.08
CA CYS A 206 0.37 2.78 -6.76
C CYS A 206 1.77 3.29 -6.35
N GLU A 207 2.73 3.39 -7.29
CA GLU A 207 4.04 4.01 -7.04
C GLU A 207 3.92 5.49 -6.63
N THR A 208 3.03 6.26 -7.27
CA THR A 208 2.79 7.66 -6.89
C THR A 208 2.13 7.79 -5.52
N ASP A 209 1.21 6.88 -5.14
CA ASP A 209 0.55 6.90 -3.84
C ASP A 209 1.51 6.54 -2.70
N VAL A 210 2.37 5.54 -2.88
CA VAL A 210 3.41 5.23 -1.89
C VAL A 210 4.43 6.36 -1.75
N LEU A 211 4.77 7.06 -2.84
CA LEU A 211 5.64 8.22 -2.79
C LEU A 211 4.99 9.41 -2.07
N ASN A 212 3.70 9.69 -2.34
CA ASN A 212 2.94 10.69 -1.58
C ASN A 212 2.95 10.36 -0.08
N THR A 213 2.79 9.08 0.27
CA THR A 213 2.87 8.62 1.66
C THR A 213 4.26 8.85 2.26
N TYR A 214 5.34 8.62 1.51
CA TYR A 214 6.71 8.93 1.95
C TYR A 214 6.91 10.44 2.19
N LEU A 215 6.39 11.30 1.31
CA LEU A 215 6.49 12.76 1.50
C LEU A 215 5.70 13.23 2.72
N MET A 216 4.51 12.65 2.95
CA MET A 216 3.74 12.88 4.16
C MET A 216 4.47 12.39 5.40
N TYR A 217 5.17 11.25 5.34
CA TYR A 217 6.06 10.79 6.40
C TYR A 217 7.16 11.80 6.67
N CYS A 218 7.86 12.31 5.65
CA CYS A 218 8.89 13.34 5.83
C CYS A 218 8.33 14.60 6.48
N ARG A 219 7.13 15.04 6.07
CA ARG A 219 6.44 16.19 6.66
C ARG A 219 6.08 15.94 8.13
N PHE A 220 5.60 14.74 8.45
CA PHE A 220 5.31 14.34 9.82
C PHE A 220 6.58 14.30 10.68
N GLN A 221 7.68 13.75 10.15
CA GLN A 221 8.98 13.73 10.82
C GLN A 221 9.44 15.14 11.15
N LYS A 222 9.30 16.10 10.22
CA LYS A 222 9.55 17.52 10.51
C LYS A 222 8.63 18.06 11.62
N MET A 223 7.32 17.82 11.53
CA MET A 223 6.34 18.30 12.51
C MET A 223 6.66 17.84 13.94
N ARG A 224 7.13 16.60 14.10
CA ARG A 224 7.46 16.02 15.42
C ARG A 224 8.91 16.24 15.86
N GLY A 225 9.69 17.06 15.14
CA GLY A 225 11.11 17.32 15.44
C GLY A 225 12.06 16.15 15.13
N GLY A 226 11.62 15.16 14.34
CA GLY A 226 12.46 14.09 13.80
C GLY A 226 13.32 14.50 12.60
N PHE A 227 12.95 15.61 11.95
CA PHE A 227 13.81 16.37 11.05
C PHE A 227 13.90 17.81 11.52
N THR A 228 15.10 18.37 11.48
CA THR A 228 15.30 19.82 11.43
C THR A 228 14.81 20.38 10.08
N GLU A 229 14.67 21.70 9.97
CA GLU A 229 14.34 22.34 8.69
C GLU A 229 15.33 21.98 7.59
N ALA A 230 16.63 21.99 7.91
CA ALA A 230 17.70 21.71 6.96
C ALA A 230 17.69 20.25 6.50
N GLU A 231 17.52 19.29 7.43
CA GLU A 231 17.43 17.86 7.08
C GLU A 231 16.18 17.57 6.25
N TYR A 232 15.06 18.21 6.58
CA TYR A 232 13.83 18.08 5.79
C TYR A 232 14.04 18.61 4.37
N ALA A 233 14.61 19.81 4.21
CA ALA A 233 14.89 20.38 2.89
C ALA A 233 15.83 19.48 2.08
N GLN A 234 16.90 19.00 2.71
CA GLN A 234 17.85 18.07 2.08
C GLN A 234 17.16 16.78 1.62
N GLU A 235 16.27 16.20 2.43
CA GLU A 235 15.57 14.97 2.07
C GLU A 235 14.59 15.21 0.90
N ILE A 236 13.89 16.35 0.87
CA ILE A 236 13.01 16.70 -0.25
C ILE A 236 13.81 16.90 -1.55
N ASP A 237 14.94 17.59 -1.50
CA ASP A 237 15.82 17.77 -2.65
C ASP A 237 16.38 16.43 -3.14
N PHE A 238 16.77 15.56 -2.21
CA PHE A 238 17.22 14.20 -2.51
C PHE A 238 16.14 13.37 -3.21
N VAL A 239 14.89 13.44 -2.75
CA VAL A 239 13.77 12.77 -3.41
C VAL A 239 13.57 13.33 -4.82
N ARG A 240 13.52 14.65 -4.99
CA ARG A 240 13.33 15.27 -6.30
C ARG A 240 14.42 14.84 -7.30
N ALA A 241 15.68 14.82 -6.86
CA ALA A 241 16.80 14.34 -7.68
C ALA A 241 16.63 12.87 -8.07
N THR A 242 16.31 12.01 -7.10
CA THR A 242 16.11 10.56 -7.32
C THR A 242 15.00 10.31 -8.36
N LEU A 243 13.88 11.01 -8.26
CA LEU A 243 12.79 10.88 -9.24
C LEU A 243 13.16 11.45 -10.61
N GLY A 244 13.99 12.50 -10.65
CA GLY A 244 14.52 13.06 -11.89
C GLY A 244 15.34 12.03 -12.65
N ASP A 245 16.17 11.26 -11.94
CA ASP A 245 16.93 10.17 -12.54
C ASP A 245 16.02 9.01 -13.01
N LEU A 246 15.01 8.65 -12.21
CA LEU A 246 14.04 7.60 -12.57
C LEU A 246 13.15 7.98 -13.76
N ALA A 247 12.87 9.28 -13.96
CA ALA A 247 12.04 9.78 -15.05
C ALA A 247 12.59 9.41 -16.44
N HIS A 248 13.88 9.11 -16.56
CA HIS A 248 14.48 8.64 -17.81
C HIS A 248 13.95 7.27 -18.27
N SER A 249 13.59 6.39 -17.33
CA SER A 249 13.05 5.05 -17.61
C SER A 249 11.56 4.92 -17.29
N GLU A 250 11.04 5.77 -16.41
CA GLU A 250 9.68 5.69 -15.86
C GLU A 250 8.97 7.06 -16.02
N PRO A 251 8.26 7.29 -17.14
CA PRO A 251 7.76 8.63 -17.52
C PRO A 251 6.80 9.28 -16.52
N HIS A 252 6.08 8.49 -15.73
CA HIS A 252 5.15 9.00 -14.74
C HIS A 252 5.84 9.85 -13.65
N TRP A 253 7.15 9.67 -13.43
CA TRP A 253 7.90 10.54 -12.52
C TRP A 253 8.13 11.95 -13.06
N ASP A 254 8.22 12.13 -14.38
CA ASP A 254 8.28 13.46 -14.99
C ASP A 254 6.96 14.22 -14.77
N GLU A 255 5.83 13.54 -14.97
CA GLU A 255 4.51 14.09 -14.68
C GLU A 255 4.35 14.42 -13.19
N TYR A 256 4.82 13.54 -12.31
CA TYR A 256 4.81 13.75 -10.86
C TYR A 256 5.64 14.96 -10.43
N LEU A 257 6.86 15.11 -10.96
CA LEU A 257 7.73 16.24 -10.67
C LEU A 257 7.13 17.56 -11.18
N LYS A 258 6.46 17.57 -12.34
CA LYS A 258 5.76 18.74 -12.88
C LYS A 258 4.58 19.17 -12.02
N ALA A 259 3.89 18.22 -11.39
CA ALA A 259 2.80 18.50 -10.46
C ALA A 259 3.28 19.00 -9.08
N TRP A 260 4.57 18.80 -8.75
CA TRP A 260 5.13 19.09 -7.43
C TRP A 260 5.50 20.56 -7.26
N ARG A 261 4.64 21.29 -6.55
CA ARG A 261 4.79 22.72 -6.24
C ARG A 261 5.86 23.03 -5.20
#